data_AF-A0A7R9ZHA2-F1
#
_entry.id   AF-A0A7R9ZHA2-F1
#
_cell.length_a   1.000
_cell.length_b   1.000
_cell.length_c   1.000
_cell.angle_alpha   90.00
_cell.angle_beta   90.00
_cell.angle_gamma   90.00
#
_symmetry.space_group_name_H-M   'P 1'
#
loop_
_entity.id
_entity.type
_entity.pdbx_description
1 polymer ?
#
loop_
_entity_poly.entity_id
_entity_poly.type
_entity_poly.pdbx_seq_one_letter_code
_entity_poly.pdbx_strand_id
1 'polypeptide(L)'
;VKLPEYNGLLDRNLRHYYENRRVQRQLQTAGLITSDGHVIDLSRHAGKVAIIEQEFKNAEREEERRRREEQEMRERVQKKRHEALELAKHKERMRRMKADRAIRSEI
;
A
#
# COMPACT_ATOMS: atom_id res chain seq x y z
N VAL A 1 -23.20 13.14 -37.17
CA VAL A 1 -23.50 13.51 -35.76
C VAL A 1 -23.71 12.21 -35.00
N LYS A 2 -22.87 11.88 -34.02
CA LYS A 2 -23.09 10.69 -33.17
C LYS A 2 -24.25 11.03 -32.22
N LEU A 3 -25.27 10.17 -32.18
CA LEU A 3 -26.32 10.29 -31.18
C LEU A 3 -25.69 10.07 -29.79
N PRO A 4 -26.12 10.82 -28.76
CA PRO A 4 -25.69 10.58 -27.40
C PRO A 4 -26.09 9.17 -26.96
N GLU A 5 -25.21 8.52 -26.20
CA GLU A 5 -25.45 7.19 -25.67
C GLU A 5 -26.65 7.24 -24.70
N TYR A 6 -27.66 6.42 -24.97
CA TYR A 6 -28.88 6.41 -24.17
C TYR A 6 -28.61 5.76 -22.81
N ASN A 7 -28.91 6.50 -21.74
CA ASN A 7 -28.84 5.98 -20.36
C ASN A 7 -30.26 5.80 -19.80
N GLY A 8 -30.69 4.53 -19.72
CA GLY A 8 -32.01 4.18 -19.21
C GLY A 8 -32.25 4.56 -17.74
N LEU A 9 -31.20 4.79 -16.93
CA LEU A 9 -31.36 5.24 -15.53
C LEU A 9 -31.82 6.69 -15.42
N LEU A 10 -31.54 7.50 -16.45
CA LEU A 10 -31.97 8.90 -16.53
C LEU A 10 -33.33 9.05 -17.23
N ASP A 11 -33.91 7.96 -17.73
CA ASP A 11 -35.20 7.98 -18.39
C ASP A 11 -36.34 8.11 -17.38
N ARG A 12 -37.13 9.19 -17.53
CA ARG A 12 -38.30 9.46 -16.69
C ARG A 12 -39.40 8.41 -16.83
N ASN A 13 -39.54 7.79 -18.01
CA ASN A 13 -40.57 6.79 -18.27
C ASN A 13 -40.29 5.47 -17.55
N LEU A 14 -39.02 5.20 -17.24
CA LEU A 14 -38.58 4.00 -16.52
C LEU A 14 -38.58 4.18 -15.00
N ARG A 15 -38.96 5.36 -14.50
CA ARG A 15 -38.94 5.68 -13.06
C ARG A 15 -39.71 4.67 -12.22
N HIS A 16 -40.91 4.27 -12.66
CA HIS A 16 -41.73 3.29 -11.93
C HIS A 16 -41.11 1.88 -11.90
N TYR A 17 -40.37 1.51 -12.93
CA TYR A 17 -39.62 0.24 -12.94
C TYR A 17 -38.50 0.27 -11.89
N TYR A 18 -37.80 1.40 -11.76
CA TYR A 18 -36.76 1.60 -10.76
C TYR A 18 -37.28 1.91 -9.35
N GLU A 19 -38.56 2.24 -9.17
CA GLU A 19 -39.19 2.39 -7.84
C GLU A 19 -39.47 1.03 -7.16
N ASN A 20 -39.38 -0.07 -7.90
CA ASN A 20 -39.50 -1.41 -7.34
C ASN A 20 -38.32 -1.70 -6.37
N ARG A 21 -38.60 -1.96 -5.09
CA ARG A 21 -37.58 -2.23 -4.07
C ARG A 21 -36.58 -3.32 -4.44
N ARG A 22 -37.01 -4.35 -5.19
CA ARG A 22 -36.11 -5.43 -5.64
C ARG A 22 -35.08 -4.90 -6.64
N VAL A 23 -35.54 -4.07 -7.58
CA VAL A 23 -34.69 -3.42 -8.59
C VAL A 23 -33.79 -2.38 -7.94
N GLN A 24 -34.33 -1.55 -7.03
CA GLN A 24 -33.51 -0.59 -6.26
C GLN A 24 -32.38 -1.29 -5.51
N ARG A 25 -32.68 -2.38 -4.81
CA ARG A 25 -31.65 -3.11 -4.07
C ARG A 25 -30.55 -3.62 -5.01
N GLN A 26 -30.91 -4.15 -6.17
CA GLN A 26 -29.93 -4.57 -7.18
C GLN A 26 -29.10 -3.39 -7.70
N LEU A 27 -29.73 -2.27 -8.05
CA LEU A 27 -29.05 -1.07 -8.55
C LEU A 27 -28.13 -0.44 -7.49
N GLN A 28 -28.54 -0.48 -6.22
CA GLN A 28 -27.76 0.01 -5.10
C GLN A 28 -26.54 -0.88 -4.86
N THR A 29 -26.70 -2.21 -4.86
CA THR A 29 -25.57 -3.16 -4.77
C THR A 29 -24.60 -2.99 -5.94
N ALA A 30 -25.11 -2.69 -7.13
CA ALA A 30 -24.31 -2.41 -8.31
C ALA A 30 -23.65 -1.01 -8.30
N GLY A 31 -23.97 -0.14 -7.33
CA GLY A 31 -23.40 1.21 -7.25
C GLY A 31 -23.92 2.18 -8.31
N LEU A 32 -25.08 1.90 -8.91
CA LEU A 32 -25.70 2.75 -9.94
C LEU A 32 -26.61 3.83 -9.33
N ILE A 33 -27.07 3.61 -8.09
CA ILE A 33 -27.89 4.55 -7.33
C ILE A 33 -27.40 4.67 -5.89
N THR A 34 -27.65 5.81 -5.26
CA THR A 34 -27.39 6.04 -3.83
C THR A 34 -28.42 5.35 -2.95
N SER A 35 -28.18 5.30 -1.63
CA SER A 35 -29.15 4.81 -0.64
C SER A 35 -30.49 5.53 -0.67
N ASP A 36 -30.48 6.79 -1.10
CA ASP A 36 -31.67 7.64 -1.21
C ASP A 36 -32.36 7.50 -2.58
N GLY A 37 -31.84 6.63 -3.46
CA GLY A 37 -32.41 6.33 -4.77
C GLY A 37 -32.02 7.28 -5.90
N HIS A 38 -31.02 8.15 -5.68
CA HIS A 38 -30.52 9.03 -6.73
C HIS A 38 -29.51 8.32 -7.64
N VAL A 39 -29.58 8.56 -8.96
CA VAL A 39 -28.63 7.99 -9.91
C VAL A 39 -27.23 8.55 -9.69
N ILE A 40 -26.24 7.66 -9.61
CA ILE A 40 -24.83 8.02 -9.48
C ILE A 40 -24.31 8.31 -10.88
N ASP A 41 -24.11 9.59 -11.19
CA ASP A 41 -23.47 10.02 -12.43
C ASP A 41 -21.95 10.10 -12.25
N LEU A 42 -21.27 9.01 -12.61
CA LEU A 42 -19.82 8.93 -12.56
C LEU A 42 -19.16 9.93 -13.52
N SER A 43 -19.79 10.24 -14.66
CA SER A 43 -19.23 11.19 -15.64
C SER A 43 -19.18 12.61 -15.08
N ARG A 44 -20.22 13.00 -14.34
CA ARG A 44 -20.28 14.29 -13.65
C ARG A 44 -19.26 14.42 -12.52
N HIS A 45 -18.85 13.30 -11.93
CA HIS A 45 -17.89 13.25 -10.84
C HIS A 45 -16.49 12.76 -11.24
N ALA A 46 -16.26 12.50 -12.54
CA ALA A 46 -15.03 11.92 -13.06
C ALA A 46 -13.77 12.70 -12.62
N GLY A 47 -13.86 14.03 -12.57
CA GLY A 47 -12.75 14.87 -12.09
C GLY A 47 -12.41 14.62 -10.62
N LYS A 48 -13.41 14.47 -9.74
CA LYS A 48 -13.19 14.18 -8.31
C LYS A 48 -12.63 12.77 -8.10
N VAL A 49 -13.16 11.79 -8.85
CA VAL A 49 -12.67 10.41 -8.82
C VAL A 49 -11.21 10.36 -9.28
N ALA A 50 -10.86 11.05 -10.36
CA ALA A 50 -9.49 11.11 -10.86
C ALA A 50 -8.50 11.71 -9.85
N ILE A 51 -8.91 12.75 -9.10
CA ILE A 51 -8.09 13.32 -8.02
C ILE A 51 -7.85 12.28 -6.93
N ILE A 52 -8.91 11.60 -6.47
CA ILE A 52 -8.82 10.56 -5.44
C ILE A 52 -7.89 9.43 -5.90
N GLU A 53 -8.05 8.95 -7.13
CA GLU A 53 -7.16 7.92 -7.69
C GLU A 53 -5.69 8.36 -7.73
N GLN A 54 -5.44 9.63 -8.05
CA GLN A 54 -4.08 10.17 -8.07
C GLN A 54 -3.50 10.28 -6.66
N GLU A 55 -4.31 10.70 -5.68
CA GLU A 55 -3.91 10.73 -4.26
C GLU A 55 -3.59 9.32 -3.74
N PHE A 56 -4.40 8.32 -4.07
CA PHE A 56 -4.12 6.92 -3.72
C PHE A 56 -2.79 6.44 -4.31
N LYS A 57 -2.55 6.69 -5.60
CA LYS A 57 -1.27 6.33 -6.24
C LYS A 57 -0.07 7.00 -5.58
N ASN A 58 -0.22 8.24 -5.16
CA ASN A 58 0.85 8.96 -4.46
C ASN A 58 1.11 8.38 -3.07
N ALA A 59 0.04 8.06 -2.32
CA ALA A 59 0.14 7.45 -1.00
C ALA A 59 0.78 6.05 -1.08
N GLU A 60 0.41 5.22 -2.05
CA GLU A 60 1.02 3.91 -2.28
C GLU A 60 2.53 4.02 -2.55
N ARG A 61 2.95 4.94 -3.41
CA ARG A 61 4.38 5.17 -3.69
C ARG A 61 5.15 5.65 -2.47
N GLU A 62 4.54 6.52 -1.66
CA GLU A 62 5.17 6.99 -0.44
C GLU A 62 5.35 5.86 0.57
N GLU A 63 4.33 5.01 0.73
CA GLU A 63 4.40 3.85 1.61
C GLU A 63 5.48 2.86 1.13
N GLU A 64 5.53 2.59 -0.18
CA GLU A 64 6.57 1.74 -0.77
C GLU A 64 7.97 2.28 -0.49
N ARG A 65 8.16 3.61 -0.64
CA ARG A 65 9.43 4.26 -0.32
C ARG A 65 9.80 4.10 1.15
N ARG A 66 8.85 4.32 2.07
CA ARG A 66 9.08 4.14 3.52
C ARG A 66 9.49 2.70 3.85
N ARG A 67 8.77 1.71 3.30
CA ARG A 67 9.10 0.29 3.49
C ARG A 67 10.51 -0.04 3.01
N ARG A 68 10.92 0.51 1.87
CA ARG A 68 12.27 0.33 1.32
C ARG A 68 13.34 0.97 2.22
N GLU A 69 13.13 2.21 2.65
CA GLU A 69 14.05 2.92 3.55
C GLU A 69 14.22 2.18 4.90
N GLU A 70 13.13 1.62 5.44
CA GLU A 70 13.16 0.80 6.65
C GLU A 70 13.95 -0.51 6.45
N GLN A 71 13.75 -1.19 5.32
CA GLN A 71 14.50 -2.40 4.99
C GLN A 71 16.00 -2.11 4.84
N GLU A 72 16.37 -1.06 4.09
CA GLU A 72 17.77 -0.64 3.92
C GLU A 72 18.40 -0.22 5.26
N MET A 73 17.65 0.41 6.16
CA MET A 73 18.13 0.70 7.52
C MET A 73 18.40 -0.58 8.30
N ARG A 74 17.47 -1.54 8.28
CA ARG A 74 17.61 -2.82 8.98
C ARG A 74 18.85 -3.58 8.51
N GLU A 75 19.05 -3.67 7.20
CA GLU A 75 20.23 -4.32 6.61
C GLU A 75 21.53 -3.64 7.06
N ARG A 76 21.59 -2.31 7.03
CA ARG A 76 22.77 -1.55 7.51
C ARG A 76 23.07 -1.83 8.98
N VAL A 77 22.05 -1.86 9.84
CA VAL A 77 22.22 -2.15 11.27
C VAL A 77 22.70 -3.58 11.48
N GLN A 78 22.11 -4.55 10.78
CA GLN A 78 22.53 -5.96 10.86
C GLN A 78 23.98 -6.15 10.41
N LYS A 79 24.36 -5.53 9.29
CA LYS A 79 25.75 -5.58 8.79
C LYS A 79 26.74 -5.02 9.81
N LYS A 80 26.48 -3.82 10.35
CA LYS A 80 27.33 -3.22 11.40
C LYS A 80 27.42 -4.11 12.65
N ARG A 81 26.31 -4.71 13.06
CA ARG A 81 26.29 -5.64 14.21
C ARG A 81 27.14 -6.87 13.94
N HIS A 82 27.05 -7.43 12.73
CA HIS A 82 27.85 -8.59 12.33
C HIS A 82 29.35 -8.26 12.30
N GLU A 83 29.74 -7.14 11.69
CA GLU A 83 31.13 -6.67 11.65
C GLU A 83 31.70 -6.45 13.06
N ALA A 84 30.93 -5.85 13.97
CA ALA A 84 31.34 -5.65 15.36
C ALA A 84 31.56 -6.97 16.11
N LEU A 85 30.69 -7.97 15.89
CA LEU A 85 30.83 -9.30 16.47
C LEU A 85 32.08 -10.03 15.94
N GLU A 86 32.34 -9.97 14.64
CA GLU A 86 33.52 -10.60 14.06
C GLU A 86 34.83 -9.95 14.55
N LEU A 87 34.86 -8.62 14.67
CA LEU A 87 36.00 -7.91 15.27
C LEU A 87 36.23 -8.33 16.72
N ALA A 88 35.15 -8.49 17.51
CA ALA A 88 35.24 -8.93 18.91
C ALA A 88 35.82 -10.35 19.01
N LYS A 89 35.31 -11.28 18.20
CA LYS A 89 35.83 -12.66 18.12
C LYS A 89 37.31 -12.69 17.72
N HIS A 90 37.71 -11.87 16.74
CA HIS A 90 39.10 -11.81 16.32
C HIS A 90 40.02 -11.29 17.44
N LYS A 91 39.60 -10.22 18.14
CA LYS A 91 40.34 -9.68 19.31
C LYS A 91 40.44 -10.72 20.43
N GLU A 92 39.38 -11.46 20.70
CA GLU A 92 39.37 -12.53 21.70
C GLU A 92 40.36 -13.64 21.35
N ARG A 93 40.36 -14.13 20.10
CA ARG A 93 41.32 -15.12 19.60
C ARG A 93 42.76 -14.63 19.75
N MET A 94 43.03 -13.38 19.38
CA MET A 94 44.36 -12.78 19.53
C MET A 94 44.80 -12.68 21.00
N ARG A 95 43.88 -12.33 21.91
CA ARG A 95 44.17 -12.31 23.36
C ARG A 95 44.49 -13.70 23.90
N ARG A 96 43.72 -14.72 23.52
CA ARG A 96 43.99 -16.12 23.91
C ARG A 96 45.38 -16.57 23.44
N MET A 97 45.71 -16.35 22.16
CA MET A 97 47.03 -16.70 21.63
C MET A 97 48.18 -15.96 22.33
N LYS A 98 47.99 -14.69 22.72
CA LYS A 98 48.99 -13.95 23.49
C LYS A 98 49.17 -14.52 24.90
N ALA A 99 48.08 -14.84 25.58
CA ALA A 99 48.12 -15.47 26.91
C ALA A 99 48.82 -16.83 26.86
N ASP A 100 48.49 -17.67 25.86
CA ASP A 100 49.13 -18.98 25.67
C ASP A 100 50.65 -18.86 25.43
N ARG A 101 51.09 -17.84 24.67
CA ARG A 101 52.51 -17.56 24.45
C ARG A 101 53.24 -17.11 25.71
N ALA A 102 52.61 -16.26 26.52
CA ALA A 102 53.19 -15.78 27.78
C ALA A 102 53.40 -16.93 28.77
N ILE A 103 52.40 -17.83 28.90
CA ILE A 103 52.51 -19.02 29.75
C ILE A 103 53.66 -19.93 29.27
N ARG A 104 53.81 -20.13 27.96
CA ARG A 104 54.92 -20.93 27.40
C ARG A 104 56.31 -20.33 27.59
N SER A 105 56.43 -19.02 27.81
CA SER A 105 57.72 -18.38 28.08
C SER A 105 58.10 -18.35 29.56
N GLU A 106 57.15 -18.64 30.47
CA GLU A 106 57.38 -18.70 31.92
C GLU A 106 57.65 -20.14 32.43
N ILE A 107 57.52 -21.14 31.57
CA ILE A 107 57.88 -22.55 31.81
C ILE A 107 59.25 -22.84 31.20
#